data_AF-A0A946KDL4-F1
#
_entry.id   AF-A0A946KDL4-F1
#
_cell.length_a   1.000
_cell.length_b   1.000
_cell.length_c   1.000
_cell.angle_alpha   90.00
_cell.angle_beta   90.00
_cell.angle_gamma   90.00
#
_symmetry.space_group_name_H-M   'P 1'
#
loop_
_entity.id
_entity.type
_entity.pdbx_description
1 polymer ?
#
loop_
_entity_poly.entity_id
_entity_poly.type
_entity_poly.pdbx_seq_one_letter_code
_entity_poly.pdbx_strand_id
1 'polypeptide(L)' 'MKTIAFICCTLCVVINLDSVAGKQPIQTAPAPNIVFILADDLGWQDVACYDIDAPSPMETPHIDALAKKGIQFW' A
#
# COMPACT_ATOMS: atom_id res chain seq x y z
N MET A 1 -8.12 29.86 51.57
CA MET A 1 -7.54 28.50 51.58
C MET A 1 -8.17 27.57 50.54
N LYS A 2 -9.51 27.55 50.38
CA LYS A 2 -10.20 26.69 49.39
C LYS A 2 -9.91 27.03 47.91
N THR A 3 -9.73 28.32 47.59
CA THR A 3 -9.47 28.79 46.21
C THR A 3 -8.11 28.37 45.66
N ILE A 4 -7.10 28.25 46.52
CA ILE A 4 -5.73 27.80 46.14
C ILE A 4 -5.74 26.31 45.78
N ALA A 5 -6.53 25.50 46.49
CA ALA A 5 -6.69 24.08 46.20
C ALA A 5 -7.39 23.83 44.85
N PHE A 6 -8.38 24.65 44.50
CA PHE A 6 -9.05 24.57 43.20
C PHE A 6 -8.13 24.96 42.04
N ILE A 7 -7.33 26.01 42.18
CA ILE A 7 -6.36 26.44 41.16
C ILE A 7 -5.26 25.40 40.96
N CYS A 8 -4.80 24.74 42.03
CA CYS A 8 -3.82 23.66 41.94
C CYS A 8 -4.39 22.42 41.24
N CYS A 9 -5.63 22.04 41.55
CA CYS A 9 -6.28 20.87 40.96
C CYS A 9 -6.59 21.07 39.46
N THR A 10 -7.03 22.27 39.06
CA THR A 10 -7.21 22.59 37.64
C THR A 10 -5.88 22.67 36.90
N LEU A 11 -4.83 23.24 37.50
CA LEU A 11 -3.49 23.26 36.92
C LEU A 11 -2.94 21.84 36.68
N CYS A 12 -3.13 20.91 37.63
CA CYS A 12 -2.75 19.51 37.46
C CYS A 12 -3.45 18.83 36.27
N VAL A 13 -4.73 19.13 36.01
CA VAL A 13 -5.47 18.50 34.89
C VAL A 13 -4.97 19.00 33.53
N VAL A 14 -4.58 20.28 33.41
CA VAL A 14 -4.07 20.82 32.12
C VAL A 14 -2.71 20.24 31.75
N ILE A 15 -1.81 20.03 32.73
CA ILE A 15 -0.45 19.51 32.47
C ILE A 15 -0.47 18.05 32.00
N ASN A 16 -1.50 17.28 32.36
CA ASN A 16 -1.59 15.86 32.00
C ASN A 16 -2.25 15.61 30.63
N LEU A 17 -2.87 16.62 30.01
CA LEU A 17 -3.52 16.47 28.70
C LEU A 17 -2.50 16.29 27.56
N ASP A 18 -1.32 16.90 27.68
CA ASP A 18 -0.27 16.83 26.65
C ASP A 18 0.35 15.43 26.52
N SER A 19 0.35 14.63 27.59
CA SER A 19 0.94 13.28 27.59
C SER A 19 0.03 12.20 26.98
N VAL A 20 -1.25 12.48 26.71
CA VAL A 20 -2.15 11.54 26.03
C VAL A 20 -2.03 11.59 24.51
N ALA A 21 -1.37 12.61 23.95
CA ALA A 21 -0.99 12.67 22.54
C ALA A 21 0.30 11.86 22.26
N GLY A 22 0.44 10.70 22.90
CA GLY A 22 1.49 9.75 22.60
C GLY A 22 1.45 9.41 21.12
N LYS A 23 2.49 9.81 20.39
CA LYS A 23 2.70 9.52 18.97
C LYS A 23 2.53 8.02 18.79
N GLN A 24 1.37 7.60 18.27
CA GLN A 24 1.12 6.20 17.95
C GLN A 24 2.28 5.78 17.03
N PRO A 25 3.01 4.70 17.36
CA PRO A 25 4.04 4.23 16.47
C PRO A 25 3.36 3.95 15.14
N ILE A 26 3.75 4.70 14.11
CA ILE A 26 3.34 4.39 12.75
C ILE A 26 3.97 3.04 12.49
N GLN A 27 3.16 1.98 12.59
CA GLN A 27 3.54 0.66 12.15
C GLN A 27 3.69 0.76 10.64
N THR A 28 4.88 1.13 10.18
CA THR A 28 5.20 1.16 8.75
C THR A 28 4.95 -0.24 8.24
N ALA A 29 4.04 -0.37 7.27
CA ALA A 29 3.83 -1.66 6.62
C ALA A 29 5.19 -2.15 6.10
N PRO A 30 5.50 -3.46 6.26
CA PRO A 30 6.73 -3.99 5.70
C PRO A 30 6.79 -3.65 4.21
N ALA A 31 7.98 -3.29 3.74
CA ALA A 31 8.17 -2.99 2.32
C ALA A 31 7.72 -4.21 1.49
N PRO A 32 6.98 -4.00 0.40
CA PRO A 32 6.58 -5.10 -0.46
C PRO A 32 7.82 -5.74 -1.09
N ASN A 33 7.74 -7.04 -1.34
CA ASN A 33 8.73 -7.70 -2.18
C ASN A 33 8.50 -7.32 -3.64
N ILE A 34 9.58 -7.08 -4.38
CA ILE A 34 9.53 -6.80 -5.81
C ILE A 34 10.09 -8.01 -6.56
N VAL A 35 9.28 -8.58 -7.46
CA VAL A 35 9.69 -9.64 -8.37
C VAL A 35 9.70 -9.06 -9.78
N PHE A 36 10.89 -8.93 -10.37
CA PHE A 36 11.06 -8.46 -11.74
C PHE A 36 11.29 -9.66 -12.66
N ILE A 37 10.38 -9.88 -13.60
CA ILE A 37 10.43 -10.98 -14.57
C ILE A 37 10.73 -10.38 -15.93
N LEU A 38 11.79 -10.89 -16.58
CA LEU A 38 12.21 -10.48 -17.91
C LEU A 38 12.19 -11.71 -18.82
N ALA A 39 11.57 -11.57 -19.99
CA ALA A 39 11.65 -12.53 -21.08
C ALA A 39 12.41 -11.87 -22.23
N ASP A 40 13.38 -12.61 -22.80
CA ASP A 40 14.14 -12.18 -23.97
C ASP A 40 13.34 -12.48 -25.25
N ASP A 41 13.42 -11.60 -26.24
CA ASP A 41 12.76 -11.73 -27.55
C ASP A 41 11.25 -12.07 -27.53
N LEU A 42 10.51 -11.65 -26.50
CA LEU A 42 9.06 -11.82 -26.42
C LEU A 42 8.34 -10.66 -27.13
N GLY A 43 7.67 -10.95 -28.26
CA GLY A 43 6.83 -9.99 -28.96
C GLY A 43 5.54 -9.72 -28.19
N TRP A 44 5.01 -8.50 -28.31
CA TRP A 44 3.78 -8.11 -27.60
C TRP A 44 2.54 -8.91 -28.05
N GLN A 45 2.49 -9.35 -29.32
CA GLN A 45 1.43 -10.23 -29.84
C GLN A 45 1.64 -11.71 -29.52
N ASP A 46 2.74 -12.08 -28.86
CA ASP A 46 2.98 -13.47 -28.41
C ASP A 46 2.30 -13.76 -27.06
N VAL A 47 1.62 -12.77 -26.46
CA VAL A 47 0.89 -12.88 -25.21
C VAL A 47 -0.59 -12.62 -25.47
N ALA A 48 -1.43 -13.60 -25.15
CA ALA A 48 -2.86 -13.59 -25.51
C ALA A 48 -3.65 -12.42 -24.91
N CYS A 49 -3.22 -11.84 -23.78
CA CYS A 49 -3.88 -10.65 -23.23
C CYS A 49 -3.70 -9.38 -24.08
N TYR A 50 -2.82 -9.38 -25.08
CA TYR A 50 -2.58 -8.27 -26.01
C TYR A 50 -3.11 -8.53 -27.43
N ASP A 51 -3.98 -9.52 -27.60
CA ASP A 51 -4.64 -9.79 -28.88
C ASP A 51 -5.38 -8.53 -29.38
N ILE A 52 -5.00 -8.05 -30.56
CA ILE A 52 -5.64 -6.90 -31.22
C ILE A 52 -6.43 -7.28 -32.48
N ASP A 53 -5.84 -8.12 -33.35
CA ASP A 53 -6.37 -8.44 -34.68
C ASP A 53 -6.70 -9.93 -34.78
N ALA A 54 -5.66 -10.77 -34.83
CA ALA A 54 -5.75 -12.21 -34.79
C ALA A 54 -5.39 -12.71 -33.39
N PRO A 55 -6.01 -13.80 -32.90
CA PRO A 55 -5.61 -14.42 -31.64
C PRO A 55 -4.15 -14.83 -31.66
N SER A 56 -3.44 -14.60 -30.57
CA SER A 56 -2.08 -15.12 -30.39
C SER A 56 -2.08 -16.64 -30.58
N PRO A 57 -1.11 -17.21 -31.32
CA PRO A 57 -0.99 -18.65 -31.45
C PRO A 57 -0.51 -19.31 -30.15
N MET A 58 -0.07 -18.53 -29.16
CA MET A 58 0.52 -19.01 -27.91
C MET A 58 -0.49 -18.94 -26.76
N GLU A 59 -0.55 -19.99 -25.95
CA GLU A 59 -1.33 -19.99 -24.72
C GLU A 59 -0.48 -19.44 -23.55
N THR A 60 -0.94 -18.34 -22.94
CA THR A 60 -0.24 -17.65 -21.84
C THR A 60 -1.05 -17.55 -20.54
N PRO A 61 -1.68 -18.64 -20.04
CA PRO A 61 -2.73 -18.58 -19.01
C PRO A 61 -2.29 -17.92 -17.70
N HIS A 62 -1.00 -18.02 -17.35
CA HIS A 62 -0.46 -17.39 -16.14
C HIS A 62 -0.24 -15.89 -16.31
N ILE A 63 0.24 -15.44 -17.47
CA ILE A 63 0.40 -14.02 -17.78
C ILE A 63 -0.99 -13.38 -17.90
N ASP A 64 -1.94 -14.05 -18.54
CA ASP A 64 -3.31 -13.58 -18.67
C ASP A 64 -4.01 -13.43 -17.32
N ALA A 65 -3.80 -14.39 -16.40
CA ALA A 65 -4.34 -14.33 -15.05
C ALA A 65 -3.69 -13.20 -14.23
N LEU A 66 -2.40 -12.93 -14.43
CA LEU A 66 -1.70 -11.82 -13.79
C LEU A 66 -2.23 -10.48 -14.32
N ALA A 67 -2.39 -10.37 -15.64
CA ALA A 67 -2.92 -9.20 -16.33
C ALA A 67 -4.36 -8.86 -15.90
N LYS A 68 -5.21 -9.86 -15.61
CA LYS A 68 -6.57 -9.67 -15.07
C LYS A 68 -6.61 -9.15 -13.63
N LYS A 69 -5.55 -9.38 -12.84
CA LYS A 69 -5.46 -8.97 -11.43
C LYS A 69 -4.62 -7.70 -11.23
N GLY A 70 -3.98 -7.23 -12.30
CA GLY A 70 -3.04 -6.12 -12.27
C GLY A 70 -3.36 -5.05 -13.31
N ILE A 71 -2.30 -4.47 -13.84
CA ILE A 71 -2.36 -3.41 -14.86
C ILE A 71 -1.62 -3.91 -16.11
N GLN A 72 -2.21 -3.69 -17.27
CA GLN A 72 -1.62 -3.92 -18.58
C GLN A 72 -1.19 -2.57 -19.17
N PHE A 73 -0.14 -2.56 -19.97
CA PHE A 73 0.41 -1.34 -20.58
C PHE A 73 0.29 -1.45 -22.10
N TRP A 74 -0.30 -0.44 -22.73
CA TRP A 74 -0.56 -0.37 -24.18
C TRP A 74 0.29 0.74 -24.81
#